data_AF-V9I6U6-F1
#
_entry.id   AF-V9I6U6-F1
#
_cell.length_a   1.000
_cell.length_b   1.000
_cell.length_c   1.000
_cell.angle_alpha   90.00
_cell.angle_beta   90.00
_cell.angle_gamma   90.00
#
_symmetry.space_group_name_H-M   'P 1'
#
loop_
_entity.id
_entity.type
_entity.pdbx_description
1 polymer ?
#
loop_
_entity_poly.entity_id
_entity_poly.type
_entity_poly.pdbx_seq_one_letter_code
_entity_poly.pdbx_strand_id
1 'polypeptide(L)'
;MREMAACAIHRPDCFGYLSKQQEHARKTSSPTGWSRRYCVLKDAALYFYDDANAEKAFGVACLHGFRVHSSAPTSGGRKHAFELQPPDPTQRSYIFATESEMDKKRWLAALEYSIDRWIKIG
;
A
#
# COMPACT_ATOMS: atom_id res chain seq x y z
N MET A 1 13.59 -1.95 14.47
CA MET A 1 12.30 -1.92 13.76
C MET A 1 11.37 -2.88 14.52
N ARG A 2 10.33 -2.38 15.19
CA ARG A 2 9.46 -3.25 16.02
C ARG A 2 8.70 -4.20 15.11
N GLU A 3 8.91 -5.50 15.30
CA GLU A 3 8.22 -6.58 14.59
C GLU A 3 6.79 -6.62 15.12
N MET A 4 5.81 -6.27 14.28
CA MET A 4 4.40 -6.18 14.69
C MET A 4 3.58 -7.12 13.82
N ALA A 5 2.88 -8.07 14.47
CA ALA A 5 1.95 -8.97 13.80
C ALA A 5 0.78 -8.21 13.20
N ALA A 6 0.23 -8.71 12.08
CA ALA A 6 -0.90 -8.05 11.42
C ALA A 6 -2.10 -7.90 12.35
N CYS A 7 -2.37 -8.92 13.18
CA CYS A 7 -3.45 -8.92 14.16
C CYS A 7 -3.20 -8.00 15.37
N ALA A 8 -1.95 -7.58 15.62
CA ALA A 8 -1.59 -6.71 16.73
C ALA A 8 -1.81 -5.21 16.41
N ILE A 9 -2.10 -4.87 15.15
CA ILE A 9 -2.45 -3.50 14.77
C ILE A 9 -3.91 -3.24 15.16
N HIS A 10 -4.09 -2.56 16.29
CA HIS A 10 -5.42 -2.18 16.77
C HIS A 10 -6.00 -1.01 15.96
N ARG A 11 -7.29 -1.14 15.58
CA ARG A 11 -8.09 -0.12 14.87
C ARG A 11 -7.37 0.41 13.60
N PRO A 12 -7.05 -0.48 12.64
CA PRO A 12 -6.48 -0.04 11.36
C PRO A 12 -7.45 0.87 10.61
N ASP A 13 -6.91 1.85 9.89
CA ASP A 13 -7.70 2.73 9.01
C ASP A 13 -8.23 1.94 7.80
N CYS A 14 -7.46 0.96 7.32
CA CYS A 14 -7.87 0.00 6.29
C CYS A 14 -6.98 -1.24 6.32
N PHE A 15 -7.47 -2.36 5.78
CA PHE A 15 -6.69 -3.58 5.62
C PHE A 15 -7.24 -4.46 4.50
N GLY A 16 -6.42 -5.40 4.03
CA GLY A 16 -6.77 -6.38 3.02
C GLY A 16 -5.64 -6.68 2.05
N TYR A 17 -5.90 -7.56 1.08
CA TYR A 17 -4.90 -7.90 0.08
C TYR A 17 -4.82 -6.84 -1.02
N LEU A 18 -3.58 -6.47 -1.38
CA LEU A 18 -3.25 -5.66 -2.53
C LEU A 18 -2.26 -6.41 -3.43
N SER A 19 -2.43 -6.30 -4.75
CA SER A 19 -1.36 -6.62 -5.69
C SER A 19 -0.42 -5.42 -5.74
N LYS A 20 0.81 -5.58 -5.26
CA LYS A 20 1.85 -4.54 -5.28
C LYS A 20 2.78 -4.74 -6.48
N GLN A 21 3.06 -3.69 -7.24
CA GLN A 21 4.05 -3.74 -8.31
C GLN A 21 5.46 -3.87 -7.72
N GLN A 22 6.23 -4.79 -8.29
CA GLN A 22 7.64 -5.00 -7.99
C GLN A 22 8.47 -4.07 -8.87
N GLU A 23 9.46 -3.43 -8.28
CA GLU A 23 10.34 -2.45 -8.94
C GLU A 23 11.29 -3.13 -9.94
N HIS A 24 11.71 -4.36 -9.60
CA HIS A 24 12.58 -5.16 -10.44
C HIS A 24 11.87 -6.45 -10.86
N ALA A 25 10.98 -6.37 -11.85
CA ALA A 25 10.30 -7.54 -12.42
C ALA A 25 11.29 -8.65 -12.84
N ARG A 26 12.53 -8.29 -13.20
CA ARG A 26 13.59 -9.22 -13.63
C ARG A 26 14.33 -9.95 -12.48
N LYS A 27 14.17 -9.52 -11.22
CA LYS A 27 14.87 -10.13 -10.05
C LYS A 27 13.95 -10.91 -9.12
N THR A 28 12.65 -10.98 -9.43
CA THR A 28 11.65 -11.64 -8.59
C THR A 28 11.09 -12.86 -9.30
N SER A 29 10.75 -13.90 -8.54
CA SER A 29 10.05 -15.10 -9.03
C SER A 29 8.63 -14.85 -9.55
N SER A 30 8.13 -13.61 -9.50
CA SER A 30 6.82 -13.22 -10.06
C SER A 30 6.94 -12.90 -11.55
N PRO A 31 6.48 -13.78 -12.46
CA PRO A 31 6.53 -13.53 -13.92
C PRO A 31 5.69 -12.33 -14.35
N THR A 32 4.75 -11.88 -13.51
CA THR A 32 3.92 -10.70 -13.77
C THR A 32 4.57 -9.38 -13.33
N GLY A 33 5.64 -9.41 -12.52
CA GLY A 33 6.16 -8.21 -11.85
C GLY A 33 5.24 -7.67 -10.75
N TRP A 34 4.26 -8.45 -10.30
CA TRP A 34 3.37 -8.11 -9.20
C TRP A 34 3.40 -9.18 -8.12
N SER A 35 3.11 -8.76 -6.89
CA SER A 35 3.02 -9.67 -5.76
C SER A 35 1.82 -9.34 -4.91
N ARG A 36 1.00 -10.34 -4.58
CA ARG A 36 -0.09 -10.20 -3.62
C ARG A 36 0.48 -10.09 -2.22
N ARG A 37 0.05 -9.08 -1.46
CA ARG A 37 0.49 -8.80 -0.08
C ARG A 37 -0.71 -8.46 0.76
N TYR A 38 -0.72 -8.95 2.00
CA TYR A 38 -1.68 -8.46 2.97
C TYR A 38 -1.14 -7.12 3.50
N CYS A 39 -1.97 -6.09 3.39
CA CYS A 39 -1.61 -4.74 3.75
C CYS A 39 -2.49 -4.26 4.90
N VAL A 40 -1.89 -3.54 5.83
CA VAL A 40 -2.60 -2.88 6.93
C VAL A 40 -2.18 -1.41 6.94
N LEU A 41 -3.14 -0.50 6.88
CA LEU A 41 -2.93 0.94 6.96
C LEU A 41 -3.27 1.43 8.37
N LYS A 42 -2.35 2.15 8.99
CA LYS A 42 -2.57 2.82 10.28
C LYS A 42 -1.72 4.08 10.37
N ASP A 43 -2.35 5.21 10.67
CA ASP A 43 -1.68 6.50 10.93
C ASP A 43 -0.65 6.86 9.86
N ALA A 44 -1.09 6.85 8.60
CA ALA A 44 -0.27 7.08 7.41
C ALA A 44 0.94 6.12 7.26
N ALA A 45 0.98 4.99 7.98
CA ALA A 45 1.93 3.91 7.76
C ALA A 45 1.22 2.70 7.14
N LEU A 46 1.76 2.21 6.02
CA LEU A 46 1.27 1.02 5.33
C LEU A 46 2.24 -0.14 5.58
N TYR A 47 1.75 -1.14 6.31
CA TYR A 47 2.49 -2.33 6.70
C TYR A 47 2.25 -3.45 5.69
N PHE A 48 3.31 -4.16 5.30
CA PHE A 48 3.27 -5.25 4.33
C PHE A 48 3.58 -6.59 4.99
N TYR A 49 2.70 -7.55 4.74
CA TYR A 49 2.75 -8.91 5.26
C TYR A 49 2.61 -9.92 4.11
N ASP A 50 3.18 -11.10 4.30
CA ASP A 50 3.00 -12.20 3.35
C ASP A 50 1.53 -12.64 3.29
N ASP A 51 0.88 -12.72 4.45
CA ASP A 51 -0.55 -12.99 4.59
C ASP A 51 -1.15 -12.36 5.87
N ALA A 52 -2.44 -12.59 6.13
CA ALA A 52 -3.17 -12.01 7.24
C ALA A 52 -2.79 -12.57 8.63
N ASN A 53 -2.18 -13.76 8.68
CA ASN A 53 -1.75 -14.43 9.91
C ASN A 53 -0.26 -14.22 10.21
N ALA A 54 0.46 -13.52 9.33
CA ALA A 54 1.87 -13.25 9.49
C ALA A 54 2.15 -12.49 10.81
N GLU A 55 3.06 -13.06 11.60
CA GLU A 55 3.47 -12.50 12.89
C GLU A 55 4.40 -11.28 12.75
N LYS A 56 4.90 -11.02 11.54
CA LYS A 56 5.83 -9.94 11.28
C LYS A 56 5.60 -9.29 9.92
N ALA A 57 5.53 -7.96 9.93
CA ALA A 57 5.62 -7.17 8.72
C ALA A 57 7.04 -7.28 8.15
N PHE A 58 7.18 -7.60 6.87
CA PHE A 58 8.50 -7.59 6.21
C PHE A 58 8.88 -6.19 5.73
N GLY A 59 7.95 -5.24 5.72
CA GLY A 59 8.20 -3.87 5.31
C GLY A 59 7.10 -2.92 5.75
N VAL A 60 7.46 -1.64 5.84
CA VAL A 60 6.55 -0.53 6.14
C VAL A 60 6.86 0.62 5.20
N ALA A 61 5.81 1.21 4.61
CA ALA A 61 5.90 2.46 3.88
C ALA A 61 5.28 3.58 4.72
N CYS A 62 6.08 4.60 5.07
CA CYS A 62 5.58 5.83 5.68
C CYS A 62 5.06 6.74 4.57
N LEU A 63 3.77 7.03 4.59
CA LEU A 63 3.03 7.76 3.55
C LEU A 63 2.81 9.23 3.90
N HIS A 64 3.55 9.76 4.87
CA HIS A 64 3.48 11.15 5.28
C HIS A 64 3.73 12.09 4.08
N GLY A 65 2.73 12.91 3.74
CA GLY A 65 2.78 13.82 2.60
C GLY A 65 2.65 13.15 1.22
N PHE A 66 2.44 11.83 1.14
CA PHE A 66 2.18 11.16 -0.14
C PHE A 66 0.84 11.63 -0.72
N ARG A 67 0.78 11.67 -2.05
CA ARG A 67 -0.45 11.89 -2.80
C ARG A 67 -1.01 10.57 -3.29
N VAL A 68 -2.32 10.43 -3.16
CA VAL A 68 -3.06 9.26 -3.64
C VAL A 68 -3.60 9.58 -5.03
N HIS A 69 -3.21 8.80 -6.04
CA HIS A 69 -3.68 8.91 -7.40
C HIS A 69 -4.59 7.74 -7.74
N SER A 70 -5.83 8.04 -8.13
CA SER A 70 -6.82 7.02 -8.47
C SER A 70 -6.47 6.26 -9.74
N SER A 71 -5.55 6.72 -10.57
CA SER A 71 -5.04 6.02 -11.74
C SER A 71 -3.55 5.75 -11.61
N ALA A 72 -3.08 4.68 -12.27
CA ALA A 72 -1.65 4.34 -12.35
C ALA A 72 -1.30 4.02 -13.81
N PRO A 73 -0.86 5.00 -14.61
CA PRO A 73 -0.56 4.82 -16.03
C PRO A 73 0.51 3.76 -16.30
N THR A 74 1.46 3.61 -15.37
CA THR A 74 2.60 2.68 -15.41
C THR A 74 2.27 1.28 -14.88
N SER A 75 0.99 1.00 -14.60
CA SER A 75 0.52 -0.31 -14.10
C SER A 75 0.50 -1.43 -15.15
N GLY A 76 0.90 -1.16 -16.40
CA GLY A 76 0.90 -2.18 -17.47
C GLY A 76 -0.50 -2.70 -17.82
N GLY A 77 -1.52 -1.83 -17.75
CA GLY A 77 -2.91 -2.18 -18.09
C GLY A 77 -3.68 -2.90 -16.99
N ARG A 78 -3.15 -2.96 -15.76
CA ARG A 78 -3.82 -3.63 -14.65
C ARG A 78 -5.09 -2.88 -14.25
N LYS A 79 -6.22 -3.59 -14.26
CA LYS A 79 -7.50 -3.04 -13.79
C LYS A 79 -7.43 -2.70 -12.31
N HIS A 80 -8.22 -1.71 -11.92
CA HIS A 80 -8.35 -1.26 -10.53
C HIS A 80 -7.01 -0.87 -9.88
N ALA A 81 -6.03 -0.45 -10.69
CA ALA A 81 -4.76 0.06 -10.21
C ALA A 81 -4.87 1.51 -9.73
N PHE A 82 -4.03 1.86 -8.76
CA PHE A 82 -3.86 3.20 -8.20
C PHE A 82 -2.39 3.39 -7.77
N GLU A 83 -1.98 4.64 -7.58
CA GLU A 83 -0.60 5.00 -7.26
C GLU A 83 -0.52 5.87 -6.01
N LEU A 84 0.53 5.65 -5.21
CA LEU A 84 0.95 6.51 -4.12
C LEU A 84 2.25 7.18 -4.52
N GLN A 85 2.21 8.50 -4.67
CA GLN A 85 3.37 9.29 -5.09
C GLN A 85 3.93 10.08 -3.91
N PRO A 86 5.24 9.94 -3.59
CA PRO A 86 5.85 10.74 -2.54
C PRO A 86 5.92 12.23 -2.92
N PRO A 87 6.02 13.12 -1.92
CA PRO A 87 6.24 14.54 -2.17
C PRO A 87 7.65 14.82 -2.72
N ASP A 88 8.63 14.01 -2.34
CA ASP A 88 10.00 14.06 -2.86
C ASP A 88 10.15 13.04 -4.00
N PRO A 89 10.46 13.45 -5.24
CA PRO A 89 10.59 12.54 -6.38
C PRO A 89 11.78 11.59 -6.29
N THR A 90 12.72 11.81 -5.36
CA THR A 90 13.80 10.86 -5.07
C THR A 90 13.32 9.67 -4.24
N GLN A 91 12.19 9.81 -3.56
CA GLN A 91 11.55 8.71 -2.84
C GLN A 91 10.76 7.82 -3.80
N ARG A 92 10.55 6.59 -3.37
CA ARG A 92 9.87 5.57 -4.16
C ARG A 92 8.35 5.78 -4.20
N SER A 93 7.76 5.74 -5.40
CA SER A 93 6.31 5.57 -5.58
C SER A 93 5.88 4.11 -5.43
N TYR A 94 4.61 3.93 -5.05
CA TYR A 94 4.01 2.61 -4.92
C TYR A 94 2.80 2.48 -5.82
N ILE A 95 2.78 1.43 -6.63
CA ILE A 95 1.64 1.11 -7.48
C ILE A 95 0.98 -0.16 -6.95
N PHE A 96 -0.32 -0.07 -6.74
CA PHE A 96 -1.14 -1.16 -6.24
C PHE A 96 -2.31 -1.41 -7.18
N ALA A 97 -2.87 -2.62 -7.11
CA ALA A 97 -4.13 -2.98 -7.73
C ALA A 97 -4.97 -3.84 -6.78
N THR A 98 -6.28 -3.66 -6.84
CA THR A 98 -7.28 -4.43 -6.09
C THR A 98 -7.98 -5.45 -6.97
N GLU A 99 -8.74 -6.35 -6.35
CA GLU A 99 -9.54 -7.36 -7.05
C GLU A 99 -10.84 -6.76 -7.62
N SER A 100 -11.36 -5.69 -7.00
CA SER A 100 -12.59 -5.01 -7.42
C SER A 100 -12.48 -3.49 -7.40
N GLU A 101 -13.37 -2.80 -8.14
CA GLU A 101 -13.49 -1.34 -8.07
C GLU A 101 -13.93 -0.85 -6.69
N MET A 102 -14.78 -1.63 -6.00
CA MET A 102 -15.24 -1.30 -4.66
C MET A 102 -14.09 -1.32 -3.65
N ASP A 103 -13.22 -2.32 -3.71
CA ASP A 103 -12.01 -2.36 -2.90
C ASP A 103 -11.09 -1.19 -3.22
N LYS A 104 -10.94 -0.82 -4.49
CA LYS A 104 -10.14 0.34 -4.89
C LYS A 104 -10.68 1.60 -4.24
N LYS A 105 -11.99 1.86 -4.32
CA LYS A 105 -12.63 3.03 -3.69
C LYS A 105 -12.40 3.04 -2.18
N ARG A 106 -12.55 1.88 -1.51
CA ARG A 106 -12.28 1.73 -0.07
C ARG A 106 -10.84 2.06 0.28
N TRP A 107 -9.88 1.55 -0.49
CA TRP A 107 -8.45 1.82 -0.27
C TRP A 107 -8.10 3.29 -0.50
N LEU A 108 -8.56 3.89 -1.60
CA LEU A 108 -8.32 5.31 -1.92
C LEU A 108 -8.82 6.21 -0.79
N ALA A 109 -10.09 6.05 -0.40
CA ALA A 109 -10.70 6.87 0.65
C ALA A 109 -9.96 6.75 1.99
N ALA A 110 -9.56 5.52 2.38
CA ALA A 110 -8.84 5.32 3.63
C ALA A 110 -7.41 5.87 3.60
N LEU A 111 -6.70 5.75 2.47
CA LEU A 111 -5.36 6.30 2.27
C LEU A 111 -5.38 7.83 2.35
N GLU A 112 -6.30 8.47 1.61
CA GLU A 112 -6.48 9.92 1.63
C GLU A 112 -6.81 10.41 3.05
N TYR A 113 -7.77 9.76 3.72
CA TYR A 113 -8.16 10.12 5.09
C TYR A 113 -7.01 9.95 6.09
N SER A 114 -6.29 8.82 6.05
CA SER A 114 -5.20 8.53 6.99
C SER A 114 -4.04 9.50 6.83
N ILE A 115 -3.68 9.85 5.58
CA ILE A 115 -2.60 10.80 5.28
C ILE A 115 -3.00 12.23 5.65
N ASP A 116 -4.21 12.69 5.29
CA ASP A 116 -4.69 14.04 5.63
C ASP A 116 -4.82 14.24 7.15
N ARG A 117 -5.33 13.23 7.86
CA ARG A 117 -5.42 13.26 9.32
C ARG A 117 -4.04 13.40 9.96
N TRP A 118 -3.01 12.75 9.42
CA TRP A 118 -1.65 12.91 9.92
C TRP A 118 -1.13 14.34 9.72
N ILE A 119 -1.36 14.94 8.54
CA ILE A 119 -0.91 16.32 8.23
C ILE A 119 -1.52 17.34 9.21
N LYS A 120 -2.74 17.12 9.68
CA LYS A 120 -3.42 18.02 10.62
C LYS A 120 -2.95 17.88 12.08
N ILE A 121 -2.23 16.81 12.42
CA ILE A 121 -1.79 16.50 13.79
C ILE A 121 -0.30 16.86 13.99
N GLY A 122 0.48 17.02 12.91
CA GLY A 122 1.89 17.45 12.93
C GLY A 122 2.04 18.96 12.85
#